data_AF-A0A0C1TW25-F1
#
_entry.id   AF-A0A0C1TW25-F1
#
_cell.length_a   1.000
_cell.length_b   1.000
_cell.length_c   1.000
_cell.angle_alpha   90.00
_cell.angle_beta   90.00
_cell.angle_gamma   90.00
#
_symmetry.space_group_name_H-M   'P 1'
#
loop_
_entity.id
_entity.type
_entity.pdbx_description
1 polymer ?
#
loop_
_entity_poly.entity_id
_entity_poly.type
_entity_poly.pdbx_seq_one_letter_code
_entity_poly.pdbx_strand_id
1 'polypeptide(L)'
;MSRIRQWFFVALVALVAAGCAHNPFNIPREDYEQRVKVLGVAPIFMDADSDIRHPERDTLVTLVREYNRVNEKELVNMLRESGAYFMVRPIEAAAPDELFRSLLFRSERRDDAGVVYNKHFYKPEEIRTLVTQNSVDAVLLVVVSGLTMRDRTFASNLVKYLDTDYNVLTMTAQVLDANGTALWEYPNFRVGSPSTPVLAELQYPDFDQAAANMDERVEVKFKTIPGITRYLGKKEKDLLFRERKATAPYYHLFDDMVGLLKPPMDLFNRKDKKDASPAAAAPPPVQTVRPVERPVSQPVAAPVQAASPQSAPAPEPVVAVPEPAPIREVPLDGSGAR
;
A
#
# COMPACT_ATOMS: atom_id res chain seq x y z
N MET A 1 42.52 -9.87 -30.78
CA MET A 1 41.76 -10.08 -29.51
C MET A 1 40.71 -11.15 -29.78
N SER A 2 40.62 -12.21 -28.96
CA SER A 2 39.71 -13.32 -29.26
C SER A 2 38.26 -12.83 -29.25
N ARG A 3 37.45 -13.28 -30.21
CA ARG A 3 36.03 -12.92 -30.30
C ARG A 3 35.34 -13.09 -28.93
N ILE A 4 35.68 -14.14 -28.18
CA ILE A 4 35.17 -14.43 -26.83
C ILE A 4 35.34 -13.24 -25.85
N ARG A 5 36.49 -12.55 -25.84
CA ARG A 5 36.68 -11.35 -25.00
C ARG A 5 35.78 -10.20 -25.42
N GLN A 6 35.53 -10.05 -26.72
CA GLN A 6 34.67 -9.01 -27.27
C GLN A 6 33.20 -9.27 -26.94
N TRP A 7 32.73 -10.51 -27.02
CA TRP A 7 31.38 -10.91 -26.57
C TRP A 7 31.21 -10.71 -25.06
N PHE A 8 32.24 -10.99 -24.26
CA PHE A 8 32.19 -10.76 -22.82
C PHE A 8 32.12 -9.26 -22.46
N PHE A 9 32.89 -8.41 -23.16
CA PHE A 9 32.82 -6.96 -22.99
C PHE A 9 31.48 -6.38 -23.46
N VAL A 10 30.92 -6.88 -24.57
CA VAL A 10 29.60 -6.44 -25.05
C VAL A 10 28.49 -6.86 -24.08
N ALA A 11 28.55 -8.08 -23.54
CA ALA A 11 27.61 -8.53 -22.50
C ALA A 11 27.75 -7.71 -21.21
N LEU A 12 28.98 -7.38 -20.80
CA LEU A 12 29.24 -6.53 -19.63
C LEU A 12 28.74 -5.10 -19.83
N VAL A 13 28.96 -4.51 -21.01
CA VAL A 13 28.45 -3.17 -21.36
C VAL A 13 26.93 -3.17 -21.46
N ALA A 14 26.31 -4.23 -21.99
CA ALA A 14 24.85 -4.37 -22.03
C ALA A 14 24.24 -4.51 -20.63
N LEU A 15 24.91 -5.20 -19.71
CA LEU A 15 24.50 -5.31 -18.29
C LEU A 15 24.59 -3.97 -17.55
N VAL A 16 25.61 -3.15 -17.85
CA VAL A 16 25.77 -1.81 -17.24
C VAL A 16 24.80 -0.80 -17.87
N ALA A 17 24.53 -0.90 -19.18
CA ALA A 17 23.60 -0.02 -19.88
C ALA A 17 22.11 -0.31 -19.56
N ALA A 18 21.78 -1.51 -19.07
CA ALA A 18 20.45 -1.84 -18.57
C ALA A 18 20.15 -1.24 -17.18
N GLY A 19 21.14 -0.61 -16.53
CA GLY A 19 20.96 0.16 -15.29
C GLY A 19 20.34 1.53 -15.54
N CYS A 20 19.24 1.62 -16.29
CA CYS A 20 18.41 2.83 -16.27
C CYS A 20 17.89 3.00 -14.84
N ALA A 21 18.33 4.06 -14.17
CA ALA A 21 17.89 4.43 -12.84
C ALA A 21 16.36 4.55 -12.82
N HIS A 22 15.68 3.49 -12.38
CA HIS A 22 14.24 3.53 -12.16
C HIS A 22 14.02 4.30 -10.87
N ASN A 23 13.41 5.48 -10.99
CA ASN A 23 13.08 6.33 -9.85
C ASN A 23 11.66 6.00 -9.37
N PRO A 24 11.48 5.31 -8.22
CA PRO A 24 10.16 5.01 -7.68
C PRO A 24 9.47 6.25 -7.10
N PHE A 25 10.17 7.37 -6.92
CA PHE A 25 9.61 8.56 -6.29
C PHE A 25 8.85 9.44 -7.28
N ASN A 26 7.85 10.17 -6.77
CA ASN A 26 7.11 11.18 -7.53
C ASN A 26 7.91 12.47 -7.76
N ILE A 27 9.06 12.59 -7.09
CA ILE A 27 10.06 13.64 -7.25
C ILE A 27 11.44 13.00 -7.50
N PRO A 28 12.47 13.75 -7.93
CA PRO A 28 13.84 13.22 -7.98
C PRO A 28 14.25 12.60 -6.64
N ARG A 29 15.00 11.49 -6.68
CA ARG A 29 15.40 10.76 -5.46
C ARG A 29 16.23 11.64 -4.53
N GLU A 30 17.13 12.44 -5.08
CA GLU A 30 17.98 13.35 -4.32
C GLU A 30 17.15 14.39 -3.57
N ASP A 31 16.11 14.91 -4.21
CA ASP A 31 15.15 15.83 -3.59
C ASP A 31 14.35 15.12 -2.49
N TYR A 32 13.93 13.86 -2.71
CA TYR A 32 13.25 13.05 -1.72
C TYR A 32 14.13 12.85 -0.48
N GLU A 33 15.36 12.39 -0.66
CA GLU A 33 16.29 12.12 0.43
C GLU A 33 16.67 13.40 1.18
N GLN A 34 16.73 14.56 0.51
CA GLN A 34 16.95 15.84 1.17
C GLN A 34 15.74 16.30 2.00
N ARG A 35 14.52 16.08 1.49
CA ARG A 35 13.28 16.50 2.15
C ARG A 35 12.86 15.58 3.28
N VAL A 36 13.11 14.27 3.19
CA VAL A 36 12.61 13.27 4.14
C VAL A 36 13.79 12.62 4.88
N LYS A 37 14.19 13.20 6.01
CA LYS A 37 15.20 12.61 6.91
C LYS A 37 14.55 11.80 8.02
N VAL A 38 13.46 12.31 8.58
CA VAL A 38 12.68 11.67 9.63
C VAL A 38 11.32 11.26 9.07
N LEU A 39 11.10 9.96 8.90
CA LEU A 39 9.81 9.43 8.46
C LEU A 39 8.94 9.06 9.67
N GLY A 40 7.75 9.65 9.75
CA GLY A 40 6.69 9.19 10.63
C GLY A 40 5.93 8.03 9.99
N VAL A 41 5.73 6.91 10.69
CA VAL A 41 4.95 5.78 10.19
C VAL A 41 3.64 5.74 10.96
N ALA A 42 2.55 6.05 10.26
CA ALA A 42 1.22 5.97 10.84
C ALA A 42 0.83 4.50 11.09
N PRO A 43 -0.10 4.25 12.01
CA PRO A 43 -0.62 2.92 12.21
C PRO A 43 -1.32 2.41 10.94
N ILE A 44 -1.27 1.11 10.65
CA ILE A 44 -1.88 0.55 9.42
C ILE A 44 -3.41 0.67 9.51
N PHE A 45 -4.00 1.43 8.59
CA PHE A 45 -5.42 1.72 8.57
C PHE A 45 -6.22 0.64 7.86
N MET A 46 -7.51 0.56 8.21
CA MET A 46 -8.50 -0.26 7.54
C MET A 46 -9.61 0.63 6.99
N ASP A 47 -9.71 0.71 5.67
CA ASP A 47 -10.82 1.38 5.00
C ASP A 47 -12.02 0.45 4.99
N ALA A 48 -12.78 0.44 6.09
CA ALA A 48 -13.94 -0.43 6.24
C ALA A 48 -15.03 -0.12 5.19
N ASP A 49 -15.13 1.13 4.74
CA ASP A 49 -16.20 1.60 3.84
C ASP A 49 -15.92 1.28 2.35
N SER A 50 -14.78 0.66 2.07
CA SER A 50 -14.42 0.13 0.75
C SER A 50 -15.25 -1.11 0.33
N ASP A 51 -15.06 -1.57 -0.91
CA ASP A 51 -15.83 -2.67 -1.52
C ASP A 51 -15.45 -4.04 -0.91
N ILE A 52 -15.95 -4.33 0.29
CA ILE A 52 -15.80 -5.60 1.00
C ILE A 52 -17.13 -6.33 0.95
N ARG A 53 -17.20 -7.41 0.15
CA ARG A 53 -18.44 -8.16 -0.12
C ARG A 53 -18.58 -9.43 0.72
N HIS A 54 -17.65 -9.69 1.62
CA HIS A 54 -17.67 -10.88 2.47
C HIS A 54 -18.94 -10.89 3.35
N PRO A 55 -19.67 -12.02 3.45
CA PRO A 55 -20.92 -12.10 4.23
C PRO A 55 -20.74 -11.72 5.71
N GLU A 56 -19.60 -12.08 6.30
CA GLU A 56 -19.22 -11.72 7.67
C GLU A 56 -18.31 -10.48 7.70
N ARG A 57 -18.69 -9.39 7.02
CA ARG A 57 -17.86 -8.19 6.79
C ARG A 57 -17.28 -7.62 8.10
N ASP A 58 -18.11 -7.39 9.11
CA ASP A 58 -17.66 -6.69 10.33
C ASP A 58 -16.65 -7.53 11.14
N THR A 59 -16.85 -8.85 11.16
CA THR A 59 -15.90 -9.81 11.73
C THR A 59 -14.58 -9.78 10.97
N LEU A 60 -14.63 -9.79 9.63
CA LEU A 60 -13.44 -9.69 8.78
C LEU A 60 -12.68 -8.37 9.01
N VAL A 61 -13.38 -7.24 9.06
CA VAL A 61 -12.77 -5.93 9.33
C VAL A 61 -12.07 -5.92 10.68
N THR A 62 -12.70 -6.47 11.71
CA THR A 62 -12.11 -6.57 13.05
C THR A 62 -10.86 -7.44 13.06
N LEU A 63 -10.94 -8.62 12.42
CA LEU A 63 -9.81 -9.53 12.26
C LEU A 63 -8.62 -8.84 11.58
N VAL A 64 -8.85 -8.13 10.48
CA VAL A 64 -7.79 -7.42 9.74
C VAL A 64 -7.19 -6.30 10.59
N ARG A 65 -7.99 -5.56 11.35
CA ARG A 65 -7.47 -4.54 12.28
C ARG A 65 -6.53 -5.15 13.32
N GLU A 66 -6.88 -6.30 13.89
CA GLU A 66 -6.02 -7.00 14.85
C GLU A 66 -4.69 -7.40 14.20
N TYR A 67 -4.72 -8.00 13.01
CA TYR A 67 -3.50 -8.36 12.28
C TYR A 67 -2.67 -7.14 11.85
N ASN A 68 -3.31 -6.02 11.50
CA ASN A 68 -2.62 -4.75 11.25
C ASN A 68 -1.80 -4.32 12.48
N ARG A 69 -2.40 -4.37 13.69
CA ARG A 69 -1.71 -4.03 14.95
C ARG A 69 -0.53 -4.96 15.24
N VAL A 70 -0.69 -6.26 14.97
CA VAL A 70 0.36 -7.26 15.21
C VAL A 70 1.58 -7.01 14.31
N ASN A 71 1.36 -6.62 13.06
CA ASN A 71 2.42 -6.53 12.05
C ASN A 71 3.04 -5.12 11.90
N GLU A 72 2.38 -4.05 12.31
CA GLU A 72 2.85 -2.67 12.05
C GLU A 72 4.25 -2.38 12.60
N LYS A 73 4.61 -2.95 13.76
CA LYS A 73 5.95 -2.78 14.36
C LYS A 73 7.04 -3.31 13.45
N GLU A 74 6.76 -4.36 12.68
CA GLU A 74 7.74 -4.94 11.78
C GLU A 74 7.97 -4.08 10.55
N LEU A 75 6.93 -3.45 9.99
CA LEU A 75 7.11 -2.45 8.92
C LEU A 75 8.05 -1.33 9.37
N VAL A 76 7.84 -0.81 10.59
CA VAL A 76 8.71 0.22 11.18
C VAL A 76 10.15 -0.27 11.31
N ASN A 77 10.36 -1.51 11.77
CA ASN A 77 11.70 -2.09 11.90
C ASN A 77 12.37 -2.25 10.53
N MET A 78 11.66 -2.79 9.53
CA MET A 78 12.18 -2.96 8.18
C MET A 78 12.57 -1.61 7.56
N LEU A 79 11.78 -0.56 7.77
CA LEU A 79 12.12 0.80 7.34
C LEU A 79 13.35 1.35 8.06
N ARG A 80 13.52 1.10 9.36
CA ARG A 80 14.73 1.49 10.12
C ARG A 80 15.98 0.78 9.60
N GLU A 81 15.86 -0.52 9.37
CA GLU A 81 16.96 -1.38 8.91
C GLU A 81 17.33 -1.13 7.44
N SER A 82 16.41 -0.54 6.65
CA SER A 82 16.63 -0.23 5.24
C SER A 82 17.75 0.80 4.99
N GLY A 83 18.06 1.65 5.98
CA GLY A 83 18.99 2.77 5.83
C GLY A 83 18.48 3.91 4.95
N ALA A 84 17.21 3.90 4.52
CA ALA A 84 16.61 4.93 3.67
C ALA A 84 16.39 6.28 4.39
N TYR A 85 16.28 6.26 5.71
CA TYR A 85 15.97 7.44 6.53
C TYR A 85 17.00 7.60 7.64
N PHE A 86 17.25 8.85 8.04
CA PHE A 86 18.05 9.14 9.23
C PHE A 86 17.35 8.61 10.49
N MET A 87 16.02 8.74 10.54
CA MET A 87 15.22 8.22 11.64
C MET A 87 13.82 7.81 11.14
N VAL A 88 13.30 6.73 11.71
CA VAL A 88 11.91 6.30 11.49
C VAL A 88 11.20 6.26 12.85
N ARG A 89 10.11 7.01 12.96
CA ARG A 89 9.31 7.15 14.18
C ARG A 89 7.91 6.55 13.96
N PRO A 90 7.48 5.57 14.77
CA PRO A 90 6.07 5.19 14.78
C PRO A 90 5.26 6.38 15.31
N ILE A 91 4.10 6.62 14.70
CA ILE A 91 3.11 7.56 15.20
C ILE A 91 2.10 6.75 16.01
N GLU A 92 2.04 7.04 17.31
CA GLU A 92 1.09 6.41 18.21
C GLU A 92 -0.30 7.05 18.04
N ALA A 93 -1.32 6.22 17.78
CA ALA A 93 -2.70 6.66 17.76
C ALA A 93 -3.56 5.66 18.53
N ALA A 94 -4.21 6.12 19.60
CA ALA A 94 -5.08 5.28 20.42
C ALA A 94 -6.30 4.76 19.63
N ALA A 95 -6.82 5.56 18.70
CA ALA A 95 -7.92 5.22 17.82
C ALA A 95 -7.51 5.39 16.34
N PRO A 96 -6.88 4.37 15.73
CA PRO A 96 -6.44 4.44 14.33
C PRO A 96 -7.59 4.71 13.34
N ASP A 97 -8.79 4.19 13.58
CA ASP A 97 -9.94 4.41 12.70
C ASP A 97 -10.42 5.88 12.72
N GLU A 98 -10.41 6.52 13.89
CA GLU A 98 -10.77 7.93 14.02
C GLU A 98 -9.72 8.83 13.36
N LEU A 99 -8.45 8.51 13.55
CA LEU A 99 -7.36 9.18 12.83
C LEU A 99 -7.52 9.01 11.32
N PHE A 100 -7.79 7.81 10.82
CA PHE A 100 -7.98 7.60 9.38
C PHE A 100 -9.14 8.45 8.84
N ARG A 101 -10.28 8.47 9.53
CA ARG A 101 -11.46 9.27 9.14
C ARG A 101 -11.20 10.77 9.17
N SER A 102 -10.37 11.26 10.09
CA SER A 102 -10.02 12.69 10.11
C SER A 102 -9.11 13.03 8.92
N LEU A 103 -8.10 12.20 8.65
CA LEU A 103 -7.14 12.41 7.56
C LEU A 103 -7.78 12.25 6.16
N LEU A 104 -8.67 11.28 5.97
CA LEU A 104 -9.22 10.92 4.67
C LEU A 104 -10.15 12.03 4.13
N PHE A 105 -9.95 12.39 2.87
CA PHE A 105 -10.88 13.24 2.11
C PHE A 105 -11.81 12.39 1.25
N ARG A 106 -11.25 11.48 0.45
CA ARG A 106 -12.00 10.52 -0.37
C ARG A 106 -11.12 9.35 -0.80
N SER A 107 -11.74 8.26 -1.24
CA SER A 107 -11.09 7.18 -1.97
C SER A 107 -11.61 7.12 -3.41
N GLU A 108 -10.79 6.63 -4.33
CA GLU A 108 -11.15 6.47 -5.73
C GLU A 108 -10.60 5.15 -6.25
N ARG A 109 -11.44 4.34 -6.88
CA ARG A 109 -10.99 3.15 -7.61
C ARG A 109 -10.23 3.57 -8.88
N ARG A 110 -9.02 3.08 -9.04
CA ARG A 110 -8.14 3.32 -10.19
C ARG A 110 -7.85 2.01 -10.93
N ASP A 111 -7.59 2.14 -12.22
CA ASP A 111 -7.03 1.11 -13.09
C ASP A 111 -5.93 1.77 -13.91
N ASP A 112 -4.69 1.62 -13.44
CA ASP A 112 -3.52 2.23 -14.05
C ASP A 112 -2.60 1.11 -14.54
N ALA A 113 -2.26 1.13 -15.83
CA ALA A 113 -1.44 0.09 -16.47
C ALA A 113 -1.92 -1.36 -16.23
N GLY A 114 -3.24 -1.56 -16.05
CA GLY A 114 -3.84 -2.87 -15.79
C GLY A 114 -3.81 -3.30 -14.31
N VAL A 115 -3.33 -2.43 -13.42
CA VAL A 115 -3.37 -2.66 -11.97
C VAL A 115 -4.56 -1.89 -11.39
N VAL A 116 -5.46 -2.65 -10.78
CA VAL A 116 -6.66 -2.09 -10.15
C VAL A 116 -6.40 -1.92 -8.66
N TYR A 117 -6.68 -0.74 -8.10
CA TYR A 117 -6.49 -0.44 -6.68
C TYR A 117 -7.36 0.73 -6.21
N ASN A 118 -7.45 0.94 -4.89
CA ASN A 118 -8.10 2.12 -4.32
C ASN A 118 -7.04 3.18 -3.99
N LYS A 119 -7.13 4.36 -4.61
CA LYS A 119 -6.30 5.52 -4.29
C LYS A 119 -6.98 6.37 -3.22
N HIS A 120 -6.30 6.60 -2.10
CA HIS A 120 -6.78 7.46 -1.02
C HIS A 120 -6.24 8.88 -1.18
N PHE A 121 -7.11 9.86 -1.01
CA PHE A 121 -6.74 11.28 -1.00
C PHE A 121 -6.97 11.83 0.41
N TYR A 122 -6.01 12.60 0.91
CA TYR A 122 -6.00 13.08 2.29
C TYR A 122 -6.19 14.60 2.35
N LYS A 123 -6.71 15.10 3.47
CA LYS A 123 -6.87 16.53 3.75
C LYS A 123 -5.49 17.12 4.06
N PRO A 124 -4.97 18.06 3.26
CA PRO A 124 -3.62 18.61 3.47
C PRO A 124 -3.39 19.19 4.87
N GLU A 125 -4.40 19.87 5.41
CA GLU A 125 -4.34 20.48 6.75
C GLU A 125 -4.18 19.47 7.89
N GLU A 126 -4.82 18.32 7.77
CA GLU A 126 -4.75 17.24 8.76
C GLU A 126 -3.40 16.51 8.67
N ILE A 127 -2.87 16.32 7.45
CA ILE A 127 -1.52 15.80 7.24
C ILE A 127 -0.47 16.74 7.83
N ARG A 128 -0.59 18.05 7.58
CA ARG A 128 0.30 19.06 8.15
C ARG A 128 0.32 19.01 9.67
N THR A 129 -0.85 18.86 10.28
CA THR A 129 -0.99 18.73 11.73
C THR A 129 -0.29 17.47 12.22
N LEU A 130 -0.52 16.32 11.56
CA LEU A 130 0.11 15.05 11.91
C LEU A 130 1.65 15.11 11.83
N VAL A 131 2.19 15.69 10.75
CA VAL A 131 3.63 15.87 10.54
C VAL A 131 4.24 16.77 11.62
N THR A 132 3.61 17.92 11.88
CA THR A 132 4.11 18.92 12.84
C THR A 132 4.08 18.40 14.28
N GLN A 133 2.97 17.79 14.70
CA GLN A 133 2.80 17.25 16.06
C GLN A 133 3.80 16.14 16.38
N ASN A 134 4.16 15.32 15.38
CA ASN A 134 5.11 14.22 15.56
C ASN A 134 6.57 14.64 15.29
N SER A 135 6.80 15.89 14.86
CA SER A 135 8.13 16.42 14.53
C SER A 135 8.89 15.51 13.56
N VAL A 136 8.21 15.14 12.48
CA VAL A 136 8.73 14.35 11.35
C VAL A 136 8.73 15.22 10.10
N ASP A 137 9.44 14.80 9.05
CA ASP A 137 9.47 15.55 7.78
C ASP A 137 8.34 15.13 6.83
N ALA A 138 7.96 13.85 6.89
CA ALA A 138 6.89 13.25 6.12
C ALA A 138 6.24 12.11 6.90
N VAL A 139 5.04 11.71 6.49
CA VAL A 139 4.32 10.57 7.05
C VAL A 139 4.08 9.49 5.99
N LEU A 140 4.32 8.24 6.37
CA LEU A 140 3.90 7.05 5.63
C LEU A 140 2.53 6.62 6.13
N LEU A 141 1.54 6.63 5.24
CA LEU A 141 0.21 6.10 5.49
C LEU A 141 0.04 4.80 4.71
N VAL A 142 -0.39 3.74 5.40
CA VAL A 142 -0.67 2.43 4.80
C VAL A 142 -2.13 2.08 5.06
N VAL A 143 -2.85 1.68 4.02
CA VAL A 143 -4.30 1.41 4.08
C VAL A 143 -4.61 0.05 3.50
N VAL A 144 -5.30 -0.78 4.27
CA VAL A 144 -5.94 -2.00 3.77
C VAL A 144 -7.37 -1.67 3.34
N SER A 145 -7.77 -2.11 2.15
CA SER A 145 -9.11 -1.86 1.60
C SER A 145 -9.62 -3.03 0.76
N GLY A 146 -10.94 -3.22 0.73
CA GLY A 146 -11.62 -4.15 -0.15
C GLY A 146 -11.66 -3.67 -1.60
N LEU A 147 -11.47 -4.60 -2.51
CA LEU A 147 -11.49 -4.36 -3.95
C LEU A 147 -12.10 -5.56 -4.66
N THR A 148 -13.09 -5.33 -5.52
CA THR A 148 -13.52 -6.34 -6.49
C THR A 148 -12.78 -6.14 -7.80
N MET A 149 -12.06 -7.12 -8.31
CA MET A 149 -11.35 -7.01 -9.59
C MET A 149 -11.53 -8.26 -10.42
N ARG A 150 -11.53 -8.10 -11.75
CA ARG A 150 -11.55 -9.24 -12.66
C ARG A 150 -10.19 -9.93 -12.62
N ASP A 151 -10.18 -11.22 -12.37
CA ASP A 151 -8.96 -12.02 -12.35
C ASP A 151 -9.19 -13.40 -12.98
N ARG A 152 -8.08 -14.05 -13.36
CA ARG A 152 -8.06 -15.39 -13.93
C ARG A 152 -7.43 -16.37 -12.93
N THR A 153 -8.24 -17.24 -12.35
CA THR A 153 -7.77 -18.31 -11.47
C THR A 153 -7.80 -19.66 -12.17
N PHE A 154 -6.70 -20.40 -12.07
CA PHE A 154 -6.56 -21.73 -12.68
C PHE A 154 -6.94 -22.83 -11.69
N ALA A 155 -7.53 -23.91 -12.20
CA ALA A 155 -7.70 -25.15 -11.46
C ALA A 155 -6.33 -25.82 -11.22
N SER A 156 -6.27 -26.74 -10.25
CA SER A 156 -5.01 -27.41 -9.89
C SER A 156 -4.36 -28.21 -11.02
N ASN A 157 -5.14 -28.62 -12.03
CA ASN A 157 -4.63 -29.29 -13.22
C ASN A 157 -4.06 -28.33 -14.28
N LEU A 158 -4.19 -27.00 -14.09
CA LEU A 158 -3.73 -25.92 -14.97
C LEU A 158 -4.34 -25.90 -16.38
N VAL A 159 -5.30 -26.78 -16.68
CA VAL A 159 -5.97 -26.86 -17.99
C VAL A 159 -7.26 -26.03 -18.00
N LYS A 160 -7.92 -25.93 -16.84
CA LYS A 160 -9.16 -25.18 -16.66
C LYS A 160 -8.90 -23.89 -15.92
N TYR A 161 -9.61 -22.83 -16.29
CA TYR A 161 -9.57 -21.56 -15.59
C TYR A 161 -10.95 -20.91 -15.50
N LEU A 162 -11.11 -20.03 -14.52
CA LEU A 162 -12.26 -19.17 -14.34
C LEU A 162 -11.79 -17.72 -14.45
N ASP A 163 -12.46 -16.95 -15.29
CA ASP A 163 -12.18 -15.53 -15.55
C ASP A 163 -13.41 -14.71 -15.17
N THR A 164 -13.39 -14.16 -13.95
CA THR A 164 -14.52 -13.51 -13.31
C THR A 164 -14.06 -12.47 -12.29
N ASP A 165 -15.01 -11.77 -11.67
CA ASP A 165 -14.74 -10.78 -10.64
C ASP A 165 -14.55 -11.45 -9.27
N TYR A 166 -13.44 -11.14 -8.61
CA TYR A 166 -13.11 -11.62 -7.27
C TYR A 166 -12.99 -10.46 -6.29
N ASN A 167 -13.52 -10.65 -5.08
CA ASN A 167 -13.36 -9.74 -3.97
C ASN A 167 -12.07 -10.08 -3.19
N VAL A 168 -11.21 -9.08 -3.00
CA VAL A 168 -9.91 -9.21 -2.34
C VAL A 168 -9.69 -8.05 -1.37
N LEU A 169 -8.78 -8.24 -0.40
CA LEU A 169 -8.19 -7.17 0.37
C LEU A 169 -6.87 -6.76 -0.29
N THR A 170 -6.68 -5.46 -0.49
CA THR A 170 -5.45 -4.86 -1.04
C THR A 170 -4.82 -3.92 -0.03
N MET A 171 -3.51 -3.70 -0.15
CA MET A 171 -2.75 -2.77 0.67
C MET A 171 -2.09 -1.69 -0.18
N THR A 172 -2.43 -0.44 0.08
CA THR A 172 -1.81 0.72 -0.60
C THR A 172 -1.04 1.56 0.41
N ALA A 173 -0.07 2.33 -0.08
CA ALA A 173 0.70 3.21 0.78
C ALA A 173 1.12 4.50 0.09
N GLN A 174 1.29 5.57 0.86
CA GLN A 174 1.76 6.87 0.38
C GLN A 174 2.69 7.51 1.40
N VAL A 175 3.77 8.14 0.93
CA VAL A 175 4.56 9.08 1.73
C VAL A 175 4.12 10.50 1.39
N LEU A 176 3.64 11.24 2.40
CA LEU A 176 3.12 12.59 2.26
C LEU A 176 3.98 13.58 3.05
N ASP A 177 4.33 14.72 2.44
CA ASP A 177 5.00 15.82 3.13
C ASP A 177 4.01 16.68 3.96
N ALA A 178 4.53 17.68 4.67
CA ALA A 178 3.73 18.63 5.46
C ALA A 178 2.69 19.42 4.63
N ASN A 179 2.81 19.46 3.31
CA ASN A 179 1.85 20.12 2.42
C ASN A 179 0.78 19.15 1.90
N GLY A 180 0.83 17.87 2.29
CA GLY A 180 -0.03 16.82 1.75
C GLY A 180 0.39 16.35 0.35
N THR A 181 1.61 16.67 -0.10
CA THR A 181 2.12 16.25 -1.40
C THR A 181 2.59 14.80 -1.33
N ALA A 182 2.09 13.95 -2.23
CA ALA A 182 2.54 12.57 -2.36
C ALA A 182 3.92 12.48 -3.00
N LEU A 183 4.92 12.17 -2.18
CA LEU A 183 6.32 12.02 -2.58
C LEU A 183 6.63 10.61 -3.11
N TRP A 184 5.87 9.61 -2.66
CA TRP A 184 5.97 8.21 -3.07
C TRP A 184 4.63 7.51 -2.89
N GLU A 185 4.34 6.52 -3.73
CA GLU A 185 3.09 5.75 -3.72
C GLU A 185 3.36 4.26 -3.99
N TYR A 186 2.47 3.43 -3.44
CA TYR A 186 2.39 1.98 -3.67
C TYR A 186 0.91 1.58 -3.90
N PRO A 187 0.57 0.87 -4.98
CA PRO A 187 1.46 0.31 -6.01
C PRO A 187 2.22 1.39 -6.78
N ASN A 188 3.41 1.05 -7.26
CA ASN A 188 4.31 1.99 -7.91
C ASN A 188 4.42 1.71 -9.41
N PHE A 189 3.98 2.67 -10.21
CA PHE A 189 3.94 2.55 -11.68
C PHE A 189 5.21 3.04 -12.38
N ARG A 190 6.19 3.54 -11.61
CA ARG A 190 7.45 4.09 -12.15
C ARG A 190 8.56 3.03 -12.20
N VAL A 191 8.30 1.85 -11.66
CA VAL A 191 9.22 0.71 -11.57
C VAL A 191 8.58 -0.51 -12.20
N GLY A 192 9.40 -1.39 -12.77
CA GLY A 192 8.94 -2.48 -13.64
C GLY A 192 7.93 -3.43 -12.99
N SER A 193 7.01 -3.93 -13.83
CA SER A 193 5.98 -4.94 -13.51
C SER A 193 5.13 -4.63 -12.29
N PRO A 194 4.37 -3.51 -12.28
CA PRO A 194 3.45 -3.23 -11.19
C PRO A 194 2.39 -4.33 -11.12
N SER A 195 2.07 -4.76 -9.91
CA SER A 195 1.01 -5.75 -9.64
C SER A 195 0.08 -5.21 -8.57
N THR A 196 -1.17 -5.67 -8.56
CA THR A 196 -2.11 -5.34 -7.49
C THR A 196 -1.57 -5.87 -6.17
N PRO A 197 -1.42 -5.03 -5.13
CA PRO A 197 -0.87 -5.43 -3.84
C PRO A 197 -1.91 -6.16 -3.01
N VAL A 198 -2.23 -7.40 -3.40
CA VAL A 198 -3.23 -8.23 -2.73
C VAL A 198 -2.68 -8.69 -1.39
N LEU A 199 -3.34 -8.28 -0.30
CA LEU A 199 -3.07 -8.77 1.04
C LEU A 199 -3.71 -10.14 1.27
N ALA A 200 -4.97 -10.31 0.86
CA ALA A 200 -5.69 -11.57 1.02
C ALA A 200 -6.85 -11.66 0.01
N GLU A 201 -6.97 -12.78 -0.70
CA GLU A 201 -8.16 -13.05 -1.49
C GLU A 201 -9.30 -13.50 -0.57
N LEU A 202 -10.50 -12.95 -0.74
CA LEU A 202 -11.66 -13.28 0.08
C LEU A 202 -12.53 -14.38 -0.55
N GLN A 203 -12.29 -14.67 -1.83
CA GLN A 203 -13.04 -15.65 -2.60
C GLN A 203 -12.13 -16.69 -3.23
N TYR A 204 -12.71 -17.82 -3.63
CA TYR A 204 -12.05 -18.85 -4.40
C TYR A 204 -13.06 -19.54 -5.33
N PRO A 205 -12.63 -19.97 -6.53
CA PRO A 205 -13.44 -20.83 -7.40
C PRO A 205 -13.44 -22.28 -6.89
N ASP A 206 -14.62 -22.90 -6.77
CA ASP A 206 -14.75 -24.29 -6.32
C ASP A 206 -14.71 -25.28 -7.50
N PHE A 207 -13.52 -25.41 -8.11
CA PHE A 207 -13.30 -26.34 -9.22
C PHE A 207 -13.51 -27.81 -8.83
N ASP A 208 -13.20 -28.17 -7.58
CA ASP A 208 -13.29 -29.54 -7.10
C ASP A 208 -14.76 -29.99 -6.97
N GLN A 209 -15.63 -29.13 -6.44
CA GLN A 209 -17.06 -29.42 -6.40
C GLN A 209 -17.67 -29.49 -7.80
N ALA A 210 -17.32 -28.57 -8.69
CA ALA A 210 -17.79 -28.61 -10.07
C ALA A 210 -17.37 -29.92 -10.76
N ALA A 211 -16.11 -30.32 -10.62
CA ALA A 211 -15.59 -31.57 -11.16
C ALA A 211 -16.30 -32.81 -10.57
N ALA A 212 -16.54 -32.82 -9.26
CA ALA A 212 -17.23 -33.93 -8.58
C ALA A 212 -18.69 -34.11 -9.05
N ASN A 213 -19.34 -33.02 -9.43
CA ASN A 213 -20.73 -33.04 -9.93
C ASN A 213 -20.84 -33.09 -11.45
N MET A 214 -19.72 -33.19 -12.18
CA MET A 214 -19.67 -33.09 -13.65
C MET A 214 -20.31 -31.80 -14.17
N ASP A 215 -20.20 -30.71 -13.41
CA ASP A 215 -20.73 -29.41 -13.78
C ASP A 215 -19.73 -28.64 -14.67
N GLU A 216 -20.27 -27.95 -15.66
CA GLU A 216 -19.51 -27.09 -16.58
C GLU A 216 -19.36 -25.66 -16.04
N ARG A 217 -20.03 -25.35 -14.93
CA ARG A 217 -19.97 -24.06 -14.25
C ARG A 217 -19.26 -24.19 -12.91
N VAL A 218 -18.50 -23.16 -12.55
CA VAL A 218 -17.82 -23.08 -11.25
C VAL A 218 -18.40 -21.94 -10.45
N GLU A 219 -18.80 -22.26 -9.22
CA GLU A 219 -19.22 -21.28 -8.24
C GLU A 219 -18.00 -20.61 -7.60
N VAL A 220 -18.10 -19.30 -7.39
CA VAL A 220 -17.14 -18.53 -6.59
C VAL A 220 -17.67 -18.44 -5.17
N LYS A 221 -16.90 -18.94 -4.22
CA LYS A 221 -17.26 -18.99 -2.80
C LYS A 221 -16.39 -18.08 -1.97
N PHE A 222 -16.95 -17.57 -0.87
CA PHE A 222 -16.17 -16.83 0.11
C PHE A 222 -15.36 -17.78 1.00
N LYS A 223 -14.10 -17.42 1.25
CA LYS A 223 -13.26 -18.10 2.24
C LYS A 223 -13.83 -17.82 3.63
N THR A 224 -13.93 -18.84 4.47
CA THR A 224 -14.47 -18.67 5.83
C THR A 224 -13.55 -17.80 6.69
N ILE A 225 -14.11 -17.12 7.70
CA ILE A 225 -13.32 -16.34 8.66
C ILE A 225 -12.16 -17.15 9.26
N PRO A 226 -12.36 -18.41 9.75
CA PRO A 226 -11.23 -19.23 10.22
C PRO A 226 -10.17 -19.53 9.15
N GLY A 227 -10.58 -19.64 7.87
CA GLY A 227 -9.65 -19.80 6.76
C GLY A 227 -8.78 -18.56 6.55
N ILE A 228 -9.40 -17.38 6.59
CA ILE A 228 -8.70 -16.09 6.49
C ILE A 228 -7.79 -15.88 7.70
N THR A 229 -8.23 -16.19 8.92
CA THR A 229 -7.40 -16.13 10.13
C THR A 229 -6.14 -16.98 10.00
N ARG A 230 -6.26 -18.23 9.52
CA ARG A 230 -5.09 -19.09 9.28
C ARG A 230 -4.14 -18.51 8.23
N TYR A 231 -4.69 -17.92 7.18
CA TYR A 231 -3.90 -17.30 6.12
C TYR A 231 -3.14 -16.07 6.61
N LEU A 232 -3.83 -15.11 7.26
CA LEU A 232 -3.21 -13.92 7.84
C LEU A 232 -2.23 -14.28 8.96
N GLY A 233 -2.48 -15.36 9.70
CA GLY A 233 -1.59 -15.88 10.73
C GLY A 233 -0.43 -16.74 10.24
N LYS A 234 -0.29 -16.97 8.92
CA LYS A 234 0.77 -17.80 8.38
C LYS A 234 2.12 -17.16 8.66
N LYS A 235 2.99 -17.88 9.35
CA LYS A 235 4.40 -17.49 9.54
C LYS A 235 5.27 -18.17 8.51
N GLU A 236 6.29 -17.46 8.05
CA GLU A 236 7.33 -18.01 7.18
C GLU A 236 8.68 -17.92 7.89
N LYS A 237 9.58 -18.84 7.56
CA LYS A 237 10.96 -18.80 8.02
C LYS A 237 11.80 -18.01 7.03
N ASP A 238 12.72 -17.21 7.54
CA ASP A 238 13.70 -16.51 6.73
C ASP A 238 14.79 -17.47 6.21
N LEU A 239 15.71 -16.98 5.37
CA LEU A 239 16.83 -17.75 4.78
C LEU A 239 17.72 -18.42 5.85
N LEU A 240 17.76 -17.86 7.06
CA LEU A 240 18.46 -18.43 8.22
C LEU A 240 17.59 -19.38 9.06
N PHE A 241 16.46 -19.85 8.51
CA PHE A 241 15.46 -20.70 9.15
C PHE A 241 14.85 -20.15 10.44
N ARG A 242 14.96 -18.84 10.67
CA ARG A 242 14.35 -18.13 11.81
C ARG A 242 12.92 -17.74 11.45
N GLU A 243 11.98 -17.85 12.40
CA GLU A 243 10.64 -17.31 12.17
C GLU A 243 10.71 -15.80 11.92
N ARG A 244 10.10 -15.34 10.83
CA ARG A 244 9.89 -13.91 10.60
C ARG A 244 8.92 -13.37 11.65
N LYS A 245 9.13 -12.11 12.06
CA LYS A 245 8.29 -11.45 13.07
C LYS A 245 6.95 -11.02 12.48
N ALA A 246 6.95 -10.49 11.26
CA ALA A 246 5.73 -10.31 10.49
C ALA A 246 5.22 -11.65 9.95
N THR A 247 3.90 -11.74 9.86
CA THR A 247 3.21 -12.79 9.12
C THR A 247 3.51 -12.69 7.63
N ALA A 248 3.52 -13.83 6.94
CA ALA A 248 3.97 -13.93 5.56
C ALA A 248 3.21 -12.98 4.60
N PRO A 249 1.86 -12.87 4.63
CA PRO A 249 1.14 -11.99 3.72
C PRO A 249 1.54 -10.51 3.88
N TYR A 250 1.76 -10.06 5.11
CA TYR A 250 2.20 -8.69 5.39
C TYR A 250 3.67 -8.50 5.01
N TYR A 251 4.53 -9.46 5.33
CA TYR A 251 5.96 -9.36 5.09
C TYR A 251 6.28 -9.14 3.60
N HIS A 252 5.63 -9.86 2.68
CA HIS A 252 5.89 -9.69 1.25
C HIS A 252 5.58 -8.26 0.78
N LEU A 253 4.42 -7.72 1.19
CA LEU A 253 4.03 -6.35 0.86
C LEU A 253 4.97 -5.32 1.51
N PHE A 254 5.41 -5.57 2.76
CA PHE A 254 6.37 -4.72 3.45
C PHE A 254 7.74 -4.75 2.76
N ASP A 255 8.21 -5.92 2.34
CA ASP A 255 9.50 -6.06 1.67
C ASP A 255 9.49 -5.36 0.31
N ASP A 256 8.40 -5.47 -0.44
CA ASP A 256 8.20 -4.71 -1.69
C ASP A 256 8.25 -3.20 -1.43
N MET A 257 7.43 -2.70 -0.49
CA MET A 257 7.38 -1.27 -0.17
C MET A 257 8.75 -0.74 0.29
N VAL A 258 9.40 -1.45 1.21
CA VAL A 258 10.72 -1.08 1.74
C VAL A 258 11.79 -1.21 0.65
N GLY A 259 11.69 -2.20 -0.23
CA GLY A 259 12.55 -2.41 -1.38
C GLY A 259 12.59 -1.20 -2.30
N LEU A 260 11.43 -0.59 -2.57
CA LEU A 260 11.34 0.62 -3.40
C LEU A 260 11.90 1.86 -2.71
N LEU A 261 11.82 1.93 -1.38
CA LEU A 261 12.30 3.05 -0.59
C LEU A 261 13.80 2.99 -0.28
N LYS A 262 14.43 1.80 -0.41
CA LYS A 262 15.87 1.62 -0.13
C LYS A 262 16.74 2.57 -0.98
N PRO A 263 17.85 3.06 -0.40
CA PRO A 263 18.85 3.78 -1.18
C PRO A 263 19.52 2.83 -2.18
N PRO A 264 20.04 3.34 -3.31
CA PRO A 264 20.79 2.51 -4.23
C PRO A 264 21.99 1.88 -3.53
N MET A 265 22.24 0.59 -3.79
CA MET A 265 23.43 -0.08 -3.28
C MET A 265 24.65 0.49 -4.00
N ASP A 266 25.44 1.33 -3.31
CA ASP A 266 26.73 1.83 -3.78
C ASP A 266 27.78 0.69 -3.77
N LEU A 267 27.65 -0.25 -4.71
CA LEU A 267 28.57 -1.37 -4.87
C LEU A 267 29.96 -0.92 -5.36
N PHE A 268 30.09 0.32 -5.83
CA PHE A 268 31.34 0.85 -6.41
C PHE A 268 31.90 2.12 -5.73
N ASN A 269 31.23 2.68 -4.71
CA ASN A 269 31.60 3.95 -4.08
C ASN A 269 32.07 3.84 -2.61
N ARG A 270 32.74 2.73 -2.26
CA ARG A 270 33.58 2.68 -1.05
C ARG A 270 34.97 3.24 -1.36
N LYS A 271 35.05 4.55 -1.59
CA LYS A 271 36.29 5.32 -1.36
C LYS A 271 35.93 6.68 -0.79
N ASP A 272 36.45 6.91 0.42
CA ASP A 272 36.68 8.20 1.05
C ASP A 272 35.44 9.00 1.50
N LYS A 273 34.84 8.56 2.60
CA LYS A 273 34.33 9.50 3.61
C LYS A 273 34.88 9.13 4.98
N LYS A 274 36.16 9.46 5.17
CA LYS A 274 36.71 9.77 6.49
C LYS A 274 36.29 11.21 6.82
N ASP A 275 35.83 11.37 8.06
CA ASP A 275 35.76 12.62 8.81
C ASP A 275 34.86 13.74 8.27
N ALA A 276 33.59 13.69 8.69
CA ALA A 276 32.83 14.91 9.00
C ALA A 276 31.81 14.60 10.10
N SER A 277 32.29 14.61 11.34
CA SER A 277 31.44 14.76 12.53
C SER A 277 30.83 16.16 12.49
N PRO A 278 29.50 16.35 12.52
CA PRO A 278 28.92 17.68 12.63
C PRO A 278 29.09 18.15 14.08
N ALA A 279 30.08 19.00 14.27
CA ALA A 279 30.21 19.84 15.45
C ALA A 279 28.92 20.63 15.69
N ALA A 280 28.53 20.70 16.97
CA ALA A 280 27.44 21.49 17.48
C ALA A 280 27.46 22.93 16.94
N ALA A 281 26.35 23.36 16.33
CA ALA A 281 26.09 24.75 16.00
C ALA A 281 24.95 25.28 16.91
N ALA A 282 25.26 26.37 17.58
CA ALA A 282 24.47 27.11 18.56
C ALA A 282 23.11 27.63 18.00
N PRO A 283 22.13 27.90 18.88
CA PRO A 283 20.79 28.34 18.48
C PRO A 283 20.76 29.75 17.86
N PRO A 284 19.79 30.04 16.97
CA PRO A 284 19.62 31.34 16.35
C PRO A 284 19.11 32.40 17.35
N PRO A 285 19.44 33.69 17.16
CA PRO A 285 19.04 34.77 18.05
C PRO A 285 17.55 35.12 17.92
N VAL A 286 16.99 35.45 19.09
CA VAL A 286 15.62 35.88 19.36
C VAL A 286 15.27 37.14 18.54
N GLN A 287 14.22 37.07 17.72
CA GLN A 287 13.59 38.27 17.14
C GLN A 287 12.50 38.80 18.07
N THR A 288 12.59 40.10 18.31
CA THR A 288 11.76 40.92 19.17
C THR A 288 10.36 41.17 18.57
N VAL A 289 9.35 40.91 19.39
CA VAL A 289 7.93 41.23 19.13
C VAL A 289 7.70 42.74 19.25
N ARG A 290 6.93 43.34 18.33
CA ARG A 290 6.26 44.64 18.49
C ARG A 290 4.96 44.69 17.64
N PRO A 291 3.99 45.55 17.98
CA PRO A 291 2.67 45.09 18.40
C PRO A 291 1.51 45.44 17.46
N VAL A 292 0.38 44.77 17.76
CA VAL A 292 -1.01 44.89 17.31
C VAL A 292 -1.48 46.31 16.95
N GLU A 293 -2.18 46.43 15.82
CA GLU A 293 -3.21 47.45 15.59
C GLU A 293 -4.56 46.77 15.25
N ARG A 294 -5.59 47.09 16.02
CA ARG A 294 -7.03 46.98 15.69
C ARG A 294 -7.53 48.41 15.46
N PRO A 295 -8.48 48.65 14.54
CA PRO A 295 -9.90 48.84 14.93
C PRO A 295 -10.88 48.34 13.82
N VAL A 296 -12.21 48.23 13.89
CA VAL A 296 -13.32 48.33 14.88
C VAL A 296 -14.59 47.79 14.15
N SER A 297 -15.44 47.11 14.91
CA SER A 297 -16.92 46.91 14.85
C SER A 297 -17.76 46.99 13.55
N GLN A 298 -18.38 45.84 13.19
CA GLN A 298 -19.84 45.51 13.13
C GLN A 298 -20.90 46.56 12.70
N PRO A 299 -22.01 46.19 11.99
CA PRO A 299 -23.08 45.35 12.61
C PRO A 299 -23.91 44.37 11.74
N VAL A 300 -24.26 43.25 12.41
CA VAL A 300 -25.50 42.44 12.49
C VAL A 300 -26.63 42.59 11.46
N ALA A 301 -27.07 41.44 10.90
CA ALA A 301 -28.48 41.02 10.83
C ALA A 301 -28.60 39.49 10.68
N ALA A 302 -29.50 38.87 11.44
CA ALA A 302 -29.95 37.47 11.42
C ALA A 302 -31.50 37.46 11.29
N PRO A 303 -32.25 36.35 11.35
CA PRO A 303 -32.00 34.92 11.03
C PRO A 303 -33.07 34.40 10.02
N VAL A 304 -33.47 33.11 10.10
CA VAL A 304 -34.59 32.38 9.43
C VAL A 304 -34.08 31.47 8.28
N GLN A 305 -34.33 30.15 8.18
CA GLN A 305 -35.43 29.29 8.66
C GLN A 305 -35.03 27.80 8.80
N ALA A 306 -35.97 27.05 9.34
CA ALA A 306 -35.92 25.69 9.85
C ALA A 306 -35.79 24.54 8.83
N ALA A 307 -35.37 23.41 9.40
CA ALA A 307 -35.25 22.07 8.84
C ALA A 307 -36.56 21.44 8.33
N SER A 308 -36.43 20.43 7.47
CA SER A 308 -37.21 19.18 7.38
C SER A 308 -36.63 18.29 6.24
N PRO A 309 -36.93 16.99 6.15
CA PRO A 309 -36.43 15.91 6.99
C PRO A 309 -35.60 14.86 6.21
N GLN A 310 -34.87 14.05 6.98
CA GLN A 310 -34.14 12.85 6.55
C GLN A 310 -34.97 11.96 5.63
N SER A 311 -34.41 11.63 4.47
CA SER A 311 -34.80 10.44 3.70
C SER A 311 -34.21 9.21 4.37
N ALA A 312 -35.04 8.21 4.60
CA ALA A 312 -34.69 6.93 5.19
C ALA A 312 -33.57 6.23 4.39
N PRO A 313 -32.72 5.41 5.06
CA PRO A 313 -31.72 4.62 4.37
C PRO A 313 -32.41 3.60 3.45
N ALA A 314 -31.97 3.59 2.19
CA ALA A 314 -32.29 2.52 1.26
C ALA A 314 -31.79 1.17 1.82
N PRO A 315 -32.50 0.06 1.59
CA PRO A 315 -32.09 -1.24 2.08
C PRO A 315 -30.71 -1.60 1.53
N GLU A 316 -29.89 -2.20 2.40
CA GLU A 316 -28.58 -2.74 2.07
C GLU A 316 -28.67 -3.60 0.79
N PRO A 317 -27.70 -3.48 -0.13
CA PRO A 317 -27.66 -4.38 -1.27
C PRO A 317 -27.48 -5.79 -0.72
N VAL A 318 -28.46 -6.64 -1.01
CA VAL A 318 -28.34 -8.09 -0.88
C VAL A 318 -27.01 -8.47 -1.51
N VAL A 319 -26.12 -9.08 -0.73
CA VAL A 319 -24.87 -9.64 -1.23
C VAL A 319 -25.24 -10.60 -2.35
N ALA A 320 -25.11 -10.13 -3.59
CA ALA A 320 -25.37 -10.94 -4.76
C ALA A 320 -24.34 -12.07 -4.72
N VAL A 321 -24.81 -13.28 -4.45
CA VAL A 321 -24.03 -14.49 -4.70
C VAL A 321 -23.64 -14.41 -6.16
N PRO A 322 -22.33 -14.35 -6.49
CA PRO A 322 -21.90 -14.23 -7.87
C PRO A 322 -22.48 -15.40 -8.67
N GLU A 323 -23.20 -15.09 -9.75
CA GLU A 323 -23.82 -16.09 -10.60
C GLU A 323 -22.73 -17.04 -11.15
N PRO A 324 -22.96 -18.37 -11.15
CA PRO A 324 -21.95 -19.33 -11.60
C PRO A 324 -21.52 -19.06 -13.04
N ALA A 325 -20.22 -18.85 -13.23
CA ALA A 325 -19.63 -18.52 -14.52
C ALA A 325 -19.11 -19.80 -15.22
N PRO A 326 -19.16 -19.86 -16.56
CA PRO A 326 -18.72 -21.02 -17.31
C PRO A 326 -17.19 -21.21 -17.22
N ILE A 327 -16.75 -22.45 -17.06
CA ILE A 327 -15.33 -22.82 -17.10
C ILE A 327 -14.79 -22.58 -18.51
N ARG A 328 -13.58 -22.04 -18.60
CA ARG A 328 -12.83 -21.96 -19.86
C ARG A 328 -11.64 -22.91 -19.83
N GLU A 329 -11.35 -23.52 -20.97
CA GLU A 329 -10.16 -24.35 -21.15
C GLU A 329 -9.04 -23.53 -21.78
N VAL A 330 -7.79 -23.80 -21.39
CA VAL A 330 -6.63 -23.24 -22.07
C VAL A 330 -6.57 -23.88 -23.47
N PRO A 331 -6.54 -23.09 -24.56
CA PRO A 331 -6.40 -23.65 -25.90
C PRO A 331 -5.13 -24.51 -25.97
N LEU A 332 -5.27 -25.78 -26.33
CA LEU A 332 -4.16 -26.70 -26.59
C LEU A 332 -3.55 -26.45 -27.98
N ASP A 333 -3.39 -25.18 -28.37
CA ASP A 333 -2.69 -24.85 -29.61
C ASP A 333 -1.23 -24.56 -29.31
N GLY A 334 -0.43 -25.62 -29.39
CA GLY A 334 0.97 -25.54 -29.77
C GLY A 334 1.13 -25.06 -31.22
N SER A 335 0.64 -23.85 -31.51
CA SER A 335 0.95 -23.10 -32.73
C SER A 335 1.73 -21.84 -32.36
N GLY A 336 2.89 -22.06 -31.72
CA GLY A 336 4.02 -21.15 -31.88
C GLY A 336 4.77 -21.51 -33.16
N ALA A 337 5.08 -20.50 -33.95
CA ALA A 337 5.97 -20.48 -35.12
C ALA A 337 5.37 -20.86 -36.50
N ARG A 338 4.90 -19.85 -37.24
CA ARG A 338 5.76 -19.13 -38.21
C ARG A 338 5.26 -17.71 -38.46
#